data_AF-A0AA43CQ61-F1
#
_entry.id   AF-A0AA43CQ61-F1
#
_cell.length_a   1.000
_cell.length_b   1.000
_cell.length_c   1.000
_cell.angle_alpha   90.00
_cell.angle_beta   90.00
_cell.angle_gamma   90.00
#
_symmetry.space_group_name_H-M   'P 1'
#
loop_
_entity.id
_entity.type
_entity.pdbx_description
1 polymer ?
#
loop_
_entity_poly.entity_id
_entity_poly.type
_entity_poly.pdbx_seq_one_letter_code
_entity_poly.pdbx_strand_id
1 'polypeptide(L)'
;MAEYEKDRPSKDQEHVEQGRRNFLKGSGAVAGGLAAATVAGSSTVAAAQGQPENPYGARPGGGISLPDYYKPWPAIKNRNMYLPGTEVLPKNEMRITFLGSSPWPPNPLQKGTSMLVELGTGGPQPRRFFFDLGNGSVGHAIALQVPAALINDIFISHLHADHFADLPYMYPFRAFSGGFTPLRVYGPSGRTPELGTKHLVKHMKEMCRWHEENFDSCPIGDGFEIQVTEFDWKERNGICYDNDGVKVRHWPRSHVKDGASAFRLDWEDAGLSFVWTGDGRPDELSAEYGKGADVFVTEGTIDTPALSALKVGSPAELWEYVIDIFHTMYYAAGYLFKQAQPRMGAICHFEWSGDQLAAESIAQVRSNWDGLFMFGMDLRVINVTKDAIWARDAVINQGGAAPASMDPRWFVKPGQKLPKEIKFPTPRKPREVQQEQFLRDLEIDPKLYYPPDVYRKPVQTWPGVTLNPREMLKARGIEVDDG
;
A
#
# COMPACT_ATOMS: atom_id res chain seq x y z
N MET A 1 5.89 -47.35 16.62
CA MET A 1 5.18 -48.62 16.44
C MET A 1 3.75 -48.32 16.02
N ALA A 2 3.55 -48.14 14.72
CA ALA A 2 2.30 -48.28 13.96
C ALA A 2 2.65 -47.79 12.55
N GLU A 3 2.67 -48.73 11.61
CA GLU A 3 3.12 -48.61 10.23
C GLU A 3 2.18 -47.76 9.38
N TYR A 4 2.75 -46.93 8.50
CA TYR A 4 2.07 -46.44 7.30
C TYR A 4 3.12 -46.37 6.18
N GLU A 5 3.13 -47.39 5.33
CA GLU A 5 3.95 -47.48 4.12
C GLU A 5 3.06 -47.98 2.97
N LYS A 6 3.33 -47.46 1.76
CA LYS A 6 2.73 -47.74 0.43
C LYS A 6 1.44 -46.94 0.14
N ASP A 7 1.31 -46.17 -0.95
CA ASP A 7 1.84 -46.32 -2.31
C ASP A 7 2.24 -44.98 -2.97
N ARG A 8 3.38 -44.98 -3.68
CA ARG A 8 3.72 -44.02 -4.75
C ARG A 8 4.00 -44.83 -6.01
N PRO A 9 3.46 -44.48 -7.19
CA PRO A 9 3.99 -44.95 -8.46
C PRO A 9 5.10 -44.03 -8.96
N SER A 10 6.13 -44.67 -9.50
CA SER A 10 7.37 -44.13 -10.04
C SER A 10 7.18 -43.38 -11.36
N LYS A 11 8.06 -42.39 -11.57
CA LYS A 11 8.32 -41.72 -12.84
C LYS A 11 9.09 -42.67 -13.76
N ASP A 12 8.52 -42.97 -14.93
CA ASP A 12 9.30 -43.39 -16.09
C ASP A 12 9.38 -42.20 -17.06
N GLN A 13 10.62 -41.78 -17.32
CA GLN A 13 11.00 -40.82 -18.35
C GLN A 13 11.32 -41.61 -19.62
N GLU A 14 10.53 -41.46 -20.68
CA GLU A 14 10.94 -41.83 -22.03
C GLU A 14 11.22 -40.60 -22.87
N HIS A 15 12.45 -40.59 -23.40
CA HIS A 15 12.97 -39.67 -24.39
C HIS A 15 12.20 -39.80 -25.72
N VAL A 16 11.77 -38.67 -26.29
CA VAL A 16 11.41 -38.58 -27.72
C VAL A 16 12.31 -37.54 -28.37
N GLU A 17 13.22 -38.02 -29.21
CA GLU A 17 14.12 -37.24 -30.05
C GLU A 17 13.35 -36.46 -31.13
N GLN A 18 13.65 -35.17 -31.25
CA GLN A 18 13.23 -34.32 -32.36
C GLN A 18 14.10 -34.57 -33.60
N GLY A 19 13.49 -35.14 -34.65
CA GLY A 19 14.08 -35.27 -35.97
C GLY A 19 14.05 -33.95 -36.77
N ARG A 20 15.25 -33.42 -37.03
CA ARG A 20 15.53 -32.35 -38.01
C ARG A 20 15.33 -32.85 -39.44
N ARG A 21 14.66 -32.07 -40.31
CA ARG A 21 14.96 -32.04 -41.75
C ARG A 21 14.95 -30.62 -42.30
N ASN A 22 16.08 -30.29 -42.90
CA ASN A 22 16.43 -29.05 -43.60
C ASN A 22 15.64 -28.87 -44.90
N PHE A 23 15.34 -27.63 -45.28
CA PHE A 23 15.68 -27.13 -46.62
C PHE A 23 15.72 -25.59 -46.67
N LEU A 24 16.92 -25.05 -46.80
CA LEU A 24 17.21 -23.66 -47.17
C LEU A 24 18.23 -23.72 -48.31
N LYS A 25 17.88 -23.19 -49.48
CA LYS A 25 18.71 -22.36 -50.37
C LYS A 25 18.09 -22.28 -51.77
N GLY A 26 17.98 -21.07 -52.28
CA GLY A 26 17.55 -20.76 -53.64
C GLY A 26 17.50 -19.26 -53.89
N SER A 27 18.65 -18.60 -53.76
CA SER A 27 18.86 -17.23 -54.24
C SER A 27 19.07 -17.23 -55.76
N GLY A 28 18.32 -16.41 -56.49
CA GLY A 28 18.53 -16.15 -57.92
C GLY A 28 17.73 -14.93 -58.37
N ALA A 29 18.42 -13.82 -58.60
CA ALA A 29 17.87 -12.60 -59.16
C ALA A 29 17.64 -12.76 -60.68
N VAL A 30 16.50 -12.29 -61.19
CA VAL A 30 16.33 -11.88 -62.60
C VAL A 30 15.51 -10.60 -62.63
N ALA A 31 16.04 -9.61 -63.34
CA ALA A 31 15.49 -8.29 -63.54
C ALA A 31 14.45 -8.25 -64.68
N GLY A 32 13.54 -7.27 -64.62
CA GLY A 32 12.97 -6.60 -65.79
C GLY A 32 11.54 -6.96 -66.17
N GLY A 33 10.66 -5.94 -66.20
CA GLY A 33 9.40 -5.99 -66.96
C GLY A 33 8.25 -5.19 -66.35
N LEU A 34 8.14 -3.91 -66.72
CA LEU A 34 6.90 -3.15 -66.58
C LEU A 34 5.78 -3.80 -67.42
N ALA A 35 4.61 -4.03 -66.82
CA ALA A 35 3.34 -4.02 -67.53
C ALA A 35 2.24 -3.55 -66.57
N ALA A 36 1.77 -2.32 -66.80
CA ALA A 36 0.58 -1.78 -66.17
C ALA A 36 -0.66 -2.51 -66.71
N ALA A 37 -1.38 -3.21 -65.85
CA ALA A 37 -2.73 -3.68 -66.14
C ALA A 37 -3.69 -2.99 -65.17
N THR A 38 -4.38 -1.98 -65.70
CA THR A 38 -5.53 -1.34 -65.09
C THR A 38 -6.67 -2.35 -64.95
N VAL A 39 -6.97 -2.77 -63.72
CA VAL A 39 -8.24 -3.43 -63.40
C VAL A 39 -9.18 -2.36 -62.86
N ALA A 40 -10.09 -1.91 -63.72
CA ALA A 40 -11.23 -1.11 -63.33
C ALA A 40 -12.20 -1.99 -62.54
N GLY A 41 -12.34 -1.69 -61.26
CA GLY A 41 -13.25 -2.36 -60.34
C GLY A 41 -13.48 -1.46 -59.13
N SER A 42 -14.23 -0.38 -59.34
CA SER A 42 -14.72 0.48 -58.27
C SER A 42 -15.77 -0.29 -57.46
N SER A 43 -15.31 -1.02 -56.44
CA SER A 43 -16.15 -1.36 -55.30
C SER A 43 -15.98 -0.24 -54.27
N THR A 44 -17.01 0.59 -54.12
CA THR A 44 -17.16 1.43 -52.95
C THR A 44 -17.32 0.50 -51.75
N VAL A 45 -16.21 0.20 -51.08
CA VAL A 45 -16.23 -0.41 -49.76
C VAL A 45 -16.86 0.64 -48.84
N ALA A 46 -18.11 0.40 -48.45
CA ALA A 46 -18.72 1.13 -47.34
C ALA A 46 -17.74 1.04 -46.16
N ALA A 47 -17.24 2.20 -45.70
CA ALA A 47 -16.39 2.26 -44.53
C ALA A 47 -17.16 1.63 -43.37
N ALA A 48 -16.71 0.44 -42.94
CA ALA A 48 -17.25 -0.21 -41.78
C ALA A 48 -17.11 0.73 -40.58
N GLN A 49 -18.23 1.06 -39.94
CA GLN A 49 -18.26 1.59 -38.58
C GLN A 49 -17.63 0.51 -37.68
N GLY A 50 -16.41 0.77 -37.22
CA GLY A 50 -15.63 -0.19 -36.45
C GLY A 50 -14.12 -0.07 -36.64
N GLN A 51 -13.60 1.10 -37.05
CA GLN A 51 -12.17 1.35 -36.91
C GLN A 51 -11.87 1.44 -35.41
N PRO A 52 -10.94 0.64 -34.86
CA PRO A 52 -10.51 0.80 -33.48
C PRO A 52 -9.96 2.22 -33.33
N GLU A 53 -10.72 3.07 -32.65
CA GLU A 53 -10.33 4.43 -32.36
C GLU A 53 -9.37 4.38 -31.17
N ASN A 54 -8.20 5.00 -31.28
CA ASN A 54 -7.33 5.14 -30.12
C ASN A 54 -8.09 5.99 -29.09
N PRO A 55 -8.39 5.50 -27.87
CA PRO A 55 -9.09 6.29 -26.86
C PRO A 55 -8.34 7.58 -26.47
N TYR A 56 -7.11 7.74 -26.95
CA TYR A 56 -6.22 8.86 -26.67
C TYR A 56 -5.83 9.69 -27.92
N GLY A 57 -6.47 9.49 -29.08
CA GLY A 57 -6.30 10.32 -30.29
C GLY A 57 -5.20 9.91 -31.27
N ALA A 58 -5.15 10.54 -32.45
CA ALA A 58 -4.23 10.17 -33.53
C ALA A 58 -2.84 10.81 -33.35
N ARG A 59 -1.79 10.00 -33.24
CA ARG A 59 -0.38 10.42 -33.40
C ARG A 59 0.27 9.65 -34.56
N PRO A 60 1.14 10.29 -35.36
CA PRO A 60 1.79 9.62 -36.48
C PRO A 60 2.85 8.65 -35.95
N GLY A 61 2.49 7.36 -35.88
CA GLY A 61 3.38 6.24 -35.57
C GLY A 61 3.65 6.00 -34.08
N GLY A 62 3.33 4.80 -33.57
CA GLY A 62 3.81 4.35 -32.25
C GLY A 62 2.95 3.36 -31.45
N GLY A 63 1.70 3.09 -31.85
CA GLY A 63 0.77 2.23 -31.08
C GLY A 63 -0.22 3.03 -30.22
N ILE A 64 -0.78 2.42 -29.17
CA ILE A 64 -1.70 3.09 -28.23
C ILE A 64 -0.97 4.29 -27.61
N SER A 65 -1.49 5.51 -27.78
CA SER A 65 -0.88 6.71 -27.20
C SER A 65 -1.36 6.85 -25.75
N LEU A 66 -0.49 6.85 -24.74
CA LEU A 66 -0.92 7.14 -23.37
C LEU A 66 -1.14 8.66 -23.19
N PRO A 67 -1.88 9.11 -22.15
CA PRO A 67 -1.98 10.54 -21.86
C PRO A 67 -0.61 11.20 -21.72
N ASP A 68 -0.47 12.46 -22.13
CA ASP A 68 0.84 13.17 -22.14
C ASP A 68 1.50 13.35 -20.78
N TYR A 69 0.71 13.25 -19.71
CA TYR A 69 1.19 13.24 -18.34
C TYR A 69 1.63 11.84 -17.88
N TYR A 70 1.35 10.76 -18.60
CA TYR A 70 1.84 9.44 -18.22
C TYR A 70 3.29 9.25 -18.67
N LYS A 71 4.22 9.72 -17.83
CA LYS A 71 5.66 9.72 -18.11
C LYS A 71 6.45 9.79 -16.81
N PRO A 72 7.68 9.25 -16.77
CA PRO A 72 8.53 9.37 -15.60
C PRO A 72 8.91 10.85 -15.38
N TRP A 73 8.86 11.28 -14.12
CA TRP A 73 9.34 12.61 -13.73
C TRP A 73 10.88 12.64 -13.73
N PRO A 74 11.56 13.73 -14.16
CA PRO A 74 13.02 13.77 -14.26
C PRO A 74 13.78 13.47 -12.97
N ALA A 75 13.17 13.72 -11.80
CA ALA A 75 13.80 13.45 -10.50
C ALA A 75 13.81 11.96 -10.09
N ILE A 76 13.03 11.11 -10.77
CA ILE A 76 13.01 9.66 -10.51
C ILE A 76 14.34 9.06 -10.97
N LYS A 77 15.08 8.45 -10.03
CA LYS A 77 16.39 7.85 -10.29
C LYS A 77 16.27 6.61 -11.18
N ASN A 78 15.38 5.69 -10.81
CA ASN A 78 15.13 4.48 -11.59
C ASN A 78 13.70 4.46 -12.12
N ARG A 79 13.57 4.62 -13.44
CA ARG A 79 12.27 4.76 -14.12
C ARG A 79 11.53 3.42 -14.24
N ASN A 80 12.20 2.29 -14.08
CA ASN A 80 11.62 0.96 -14.27
C ASN A 80 11.09 0.38 -12.96
N MET A 81 11.77 0.64 -11.85
CA MET A 81 11.47 0.07 -10.54
C MET A 81 11.78 1.06 -9.42
N TYR A 82 11.04 0.98 -8.32
CA TYR A 82 11.33 1.74 -7.11
C TYR A 82 12.27 0.92 -6.21
N LEU A 83 13.42 1.50 -5.87
CA LEU A 83 14.35 0.95 -4.90
C LEU A 83 14.18 1.69 -3.57
N PRO A 84 13.56 1.07 -2.55
CA PRO A 84 13.21 1.78 -1.32
C PRO A 84 14.43 2.39 -0.62
N GLY A 85 14.27 3.61 -0.09
CA GLY A 85 15.33 4.35 0.59
C GLY A 85 16.39 4.99 -0.32
N THR A 86 16.35 4.78 -1.64
CA THR A 86 17.35 5.36 -2.58
C THR A 86 16.94 6.72 -3.17
N GLU A 87 15.67 7.09 -3.04
CA GLU A 87 15.09 8.29 -3.64
C GLU A 87 14.53 9.22 -2.55
N VAL A 88 15.03 10.45 -2.53
CA VAL A 88 14.42 11.56 -1.80
C VAL A 88 13.20 12.01 -2.59
N LEU A 89 12.03 12.03 -1.95
CA LEU A 89 10.80 12.47 -2.61
C LEU A 89 10.85 14.01 -2.81
N PRO A 90 10.90 14.51 -4.06
CA PRO A 90 11.00 15.93 -4.35
C PRO A 90 9.87 16.74 -3.74
N LYS A 91 10.10 18.03 -3.53
CA LYS A 91 9.03 18.95 -3.13
C LYS A 91 7.92 18.94 -4.19
N ASN A 92 6.67 18.92 -3.76
CA ASN A 92 5.47 18.89 -4.61
C ASN A 92 5.29 17.60 -5.43
N GLU A 93 5.93 16.50 -5.03
CA GLU A 93 5.66 15.17 -5.55
C GLU A 93 4.93 14.34 -4.49
N MET A 94 3.83 13.68 -4.87
CA MET A 94 3.12 12.71 -4.06
C MET A 94 3.53 11.30 -4.51
N ARG A 95 3.76 10.39 -3.56
CA ARG A 95 4.01 8.97 -3.84
C ARG A 95 3.00 8.12 -3.12
N ILE A 96 2.22 7.36 -3.87
CA ILE A 96 1.22 6.42 -3.35
C ILE A 96 1.79 5.02 -3.49
N THR A 97 1.81 4.24 -2.41
CA THR A 97 2.25 2.85 -2.42
C THR A 97 1.15 1.96 -1.86
N PHE A 98 0.78 0.92 -2.59
CA PHE A 98 -0.16 -0.10 -2.11
C PHE A 98 0.60 -1.07 -1.21
N LEU A 99 0.34 -1.03 0.09
CA LEU A 99 0.99 -1.91 1.07
C LEU A 99 0.28 -3.25 1.17
N GLY A 100 -1.02 -3.27 0.87
CA GLY A 100 -1.83 -4.47 0.77
C GLY A 100 -3.08 -4.18 -0.04
N SER A 101 -3.57 -5.19 -0.77
CA SER A 101 -4.64 -5.03 -1.75
C SER A 101 -5.71 -6.11 -1.68
N SER A 102 -5.61 -7.06 -0.76
CA SER A 102 -6.55 -8.18 -0.66
C SER A 102 -7.70 -7.88 0.31
N PRO A 103 -8.96 -8.21 -0.04
CA PRO A 103 -10.07 -8.30 0.90
C PRO A 103 -9.86 -9.46 1.88
N TRP A 104 -9.86 -10.67 1.32
CA TRP A 104 -9.72 -11.93 2.03
C TRP A 104 -9.58 -13.07 1.02
N PRO A 105 -8.88 -14.17 1.34
CA PRO A 105 -7.86 -14.25 2.38
C PRO A 105 -6.55 -13.61 1.91
N PRO A 106 -5.78 -13.01 2.83
CA PRO A 106 -4.40 -12.61 2.53
C PRO A 106 -3.61 -13.82 2.04
N ASN A 107 -2.76 -13.59 1.05
CA ASN A 107 -1.95 -14.64 0.44
C ASN A 107 -0.49 -14.16 0.29
N PRO A 108 0.44 -15.01 -0.19
CA PRO A 108 1.83 -14.60 -0.34
C PRO A 108 2.02 -13.36 -1.23
N LEU A 109 1.12 -13.16 -2.22
CA LEU A 109 1.15 -12.06 -3.18
C LEU A 109 0.43 -10.80 -2.68
N GLN A 110 -0.67 -10.94 -1.93
CA GLN A 110 -1.47 -9.80 -1.46
C GLN A 110 -1.71 -9.83 0.06
N LYS A 111 -1.36 -8.75 0.74
CA LYS A 111 -1.66 -8.48 2.16
C LYS A 111 -3.02 -7.79 2.31
N GLY A 112 -3.51 -7.70 3.53
CA GLY A 112 -4.76 -6.99 3.84
C GLY A 112 -4.66 -5.51 3.46
N THR A 113 -5.79 -4.93 3.07
CA THR A 113 -5.87 -3.61 2.44
C THR A 113 -5.17 -2.51 3.23
N SER A 114 -4.25 -1.81 2.56
CA SER A 114 -3.56 -0.64 3.08
C SER A 114 -2.84 0.11 1.97
N MET A 115 -2.88 1.44 2.00
CA MET A 115 -2.02 2.29 1.17
C MET A 115 -1.25 3.30 2.02
N LEU A 116 -0.05 3.61 1.56
CA LEU A 116 0.78 4.69 2.06
C LEU A 116 0.81 5.84 1.06
N VAL A 117 0.40 7.03 1.48
CA VAL A 117 0.56 8.28 0.73
C VAL A 117 1.67 9.11 1.37
N GLU A 118 2.75 9.30 0.62
CA GLU A 118 3.88 10.14 1.00
C GLU A 118 3.84 11.47 0.27
N LEU A 119 3.93 12.59 1.00
CA LEU A 119 3.99 13.94 0.43
C LEU A 119 5.41 14.48 0.53
N GLY A 120 6.01 14.78 -0.62
CA GLY A 120 7.40 15.16 -0.74
C GLY A 120 7.67 16.56 -0.19
N THR A 121 8.60 16.63 0.75
CA THR A 121 9.10 17.88 1.34
C THR A 121 10.38 18.37 0.65
N GLY A 122 10.93 17.57 -0.28
CA GLY A 122 12.28 17.76 -0.83
C GLY A 122 13.41 17.34 0.13
N GLY A 123 13.06 16.93 1.36
CA GLY A 123 13.98 16.46 2.38
C GLY A 123 13.93 14.94 2.57
N PRO A 124 14.75 14.40 3.48
CA PRO A 124 14.88 12.96 3.75
C PRO A 124 13.61 12.33 4.35
N GLN A 125 12.67 13.15 4.85
CA GLN A 125 11.43 12.69 5.46
C GLN A 125 10.22 13.34 4.77
N PRO A 126 9.49 12.58 3.93
CA PRO A 126 8.17 13.01 3.48
C PRO A 126 7.16 12.95 4.63
N ARG A 127 6.05 13.66 4.49
CA ARG A 127 4.87 13.42 5.34
C ARG A 127 4.21 12.12 4.91
N ARG A 128 3.67 11.34 5.84
CA ARG A 128 3.13 10.01 5.57
C ARG A 128 1.73 9.89 6.12
N PHE A 129 0.81 9.41 5.28
CA PHE A 129 -0.58 9.16 5.62
C PHE A 129 -0.90 7.73 5.21
N PHE A 130 -1.35 6.92 6.16
CA PHE A 130 -1.74 5.53 5.93
C PHE A 130 -3.25 5.47 5.81
N PHE A 131 -3.76 4.87 4.76
CA PHE A 131 -5.17 4.61 4.55
C PHE A 131 -5.37 3.11 4.69
N ASP A 132 -6.07 2.72 5.77
CA ASP A 132 -6.14 1.37 6.30
C ASP A 132 -4.77 0.79 6.71
N LEU A 133 -4.81 -0.24 7.55
CA LEU A 133 -3.66 -0.97 8.08
C LEU A 133 -4.02 -2.46 8.24
N GLY A 134 -4.38 -3.07 7.11
CA GLY A 134 -4.72 -4.48 7.01
C GLY A 134 -3.60 -5.43 7.39
N ASN A 135 -3.95 -6.70 7.59
CA ASN A 135 -3.03 -7.70 8.10
C ASN A 135 -1.81 -7.91 7.18
N GLY A 136 -0.61 -7.90 7.74
CA GLY A 136 0.66 -8.05 7.04
C GLY A 136 1.13 -6.83 6.23
N SER A 137 0.34 -5.77 6.13
CA SER A 137 0.69 -4.54 5.40
C SER A 137 1.88 -3.80 6.02
N VAL A 138 2.04 -3.87 7.34
CA VAL A 138 3.19 -3.30 8.06
C VAL A 138 4.48 -3.97 7.61
N GLY A 139 4.46 -5.26 7.32
CA GLY A 139 5.61 -5.97 6.77
C GLY A 139 6.11 -5.33 5.47
N HIS A 140 5.19 -4.94 4.59
CA HIS A 140 5.51 -4.21 3.36
C HIS A 140 6.01 -2.79 3.65
N ALA A 141 5.40 -2.06 4.59
CA ALA A 141 5.91 -0.73 4.97
C ALA A 141 7.37 -0.79 5.47
N ILE A 142 7.69 -1.76 6.34
CA ILE A 142 9.06 -1.95 6.83
C ILE A 142 10.01 -2.37 5.71
N ALA A 143 9.57 -3.26 4.81
CA ALA A 143 10.37 -3.67 3.65
C ALA A 143 10.65 -2.52 2.68
N LEU A 144 9.75 -1.52 2.61
CA LEU A 144 9.93 -0.26 1.91
C LEU A 144 10.82 0.75 2.65
N GLN A 145 11.50 0.33 3.73
CA GLN A 145 12.35 1.18 4.57
C GLN A 145 11.59 2.36 5.19
N VAL A 146 10.28 2.21 5.40
CA VAL A 146 9.51 3.15 6.22
C VAL A 146 9.88 2.89 7.68
N PRO A 147 10.39 3.91 8.41
CA PRO A 147 10.70 3.72 9.82
C PRO A 147 9.45 3.42 10.63
N ALA A 148 9.50 2.39 11.48
CA ALA A 148 8.40 2.02 12.37
C ALA A 148 7.85 3.22 13.17
N ALA A 149 8.74 4.08 13.69
CA ALA A 149 8.39 5.30 14.43
C ALA A 149 7.52 6.30 13.63
N LEU A 150 7.58 6.25 12.30
CA LEU A 150 6.89 7.16 11.38
C LEU A 150 5.62 6.59 10.77
N ILE A 151 5.25 5.34 11.10
CA ILE A 151 3.90 4.80 10.84
C ILE A 151 2.98 5.41 11.89
N ASN A 152 2.40 6.58 11.62
CA ASN A 152 1.81 7.39 12.71
C ASN A 152 0.43 8.02 12.44
N ASP A 153 0.16 8.50 11.23
CA ASP A 153 -1.14 9.08 10.86
C ASP A 153 -1.93 8.02 10.06
N ILE A 154 -2.86 7.34 10.73
CA ILE A 154 -3.59 6.18 10.19
C ILE A 154 -5.07 6.52 10.06
N PHE A 155 -5.61 6.43 8.85
CA PHE A 155 -7.00 6.68 8.49
C PHE A 155 -7.67 5.35 8.21
N ILE A 156 -8.59 4.94 9.07
CA ILE A 156 -9.31 3.66 8.97
C ILE A 156 -10.67 3.91 8.32
N SER A 157 -10.93 3.30 7.17
CA SER A 157 -12.18 3.44 6.41
C SER A 157 -13.35 2.83 7.16
N HIS A 158 -13.15 1.65 7.74
CA HIS A 158 -14.13 0.93 8.54
C HIS A 158 -13.48 -0.17 9.38
N LEU A 159 -14.28 -0.83 10.24
CA LEU A 159 -13.77 -1.73 11.28
C LEU A 159 -13.88 -3.22 10.91
N HIS A 160 -13.72 -3.58 9.63
CA HIS A 160 -13.39 -4.95 9.27
C HIS A 160 -11.91 -5.22 9.53
N ALA A 161 -11.59 -6.44 9.96
CA ALA A 161 -10.26 -6.78 10.44
C ALA A 161 -9.18 -6.63 9.36
N ASP A 162 -9.50 -6.92 8.09
CA ASP A 162 -8.60 -6.74 6.95
C ASP A 162 -8.24 -5.28 6.65
N HIS A 163 -8.83 -4.30 7.34
CA HIS A 163 -8.49 -2.87 7.26
C HIS A 163 -7.74 -2.33 8.48
N PHE A 164 -7.65 -3.06 9.60
CA PHE A 164 -6.97 -2.56 10.80
C PHE A 164 -6.14 -3.61 11.57
N ALA A 165 -6.14 -4.87 11.16
CA ALA A 165 -5.57 -5.97 11.95
C ALA A 165 -4.08 -5.81 12.31
N ASP A 166 -3.32 -5.01 11.56
CA ASP A 166 -1.93 -4.71 11.91
C ASP A 166 -1.79 -3.59 12.96
N LEU A 167 -2.85 -2.86 13.30
CA LEU A 167 -2.85 -1.82 14.33
C LEU A 167 -2.44 -2.34 15.73
N PRO A 168 -3.05 -3.42 16.29
CA PRO A 168 -2.64 -3.97 17.59
C PRO A 168 -1.21 -4.48 17.60
N TYR A 169 -0.70 -4.95 16.46
CA TYR A 169 0.70 -5.34 16.31
C TYR A 169 1.62 -4.12 16.28
N MET A 170 1.26 -3.10 15.49
CA MET A 170 2.15 -1.99 15.18
C MET A 170 2.32 -1.02 16.33
N TYR A 171 1.25 -0.65 17.05
CA TYR A 171 1.33 0.44 18.02
C TYR A 171 2.37 0.22 19.14
N PRO A 172 2.55 -0.98 19.73
CA PRO A 172 3.55 -1.13 20.78
C PRO A 172 4.98 -1.20 20.21
N PHE A 173 5.18 -1.87 19.07
CA PHE A 173 6.49 -1.96 18.43
C PHE A 173 6.93 -0.63 17.81
N ARG A 174 5.99 0.21 17.39
CA ARG A 174 6.24 1.60 17.01
C ARG A 174 6.90 2.35 18.16
N ALA A 175 6.30 2.30 19.34
CA ALA A 175 6.78 3.01 20.52
C ALA A 175 8.19 2.52 20.91
N PHE A 176 8.39 1.20 20.91
CA PHE A 176 9.70 0.59 21.14
C PHE A 176 10.76 1.00 20.11
N SER A 177 10.35 1.22 18.85
CA SER A 177 11.24 1.57 17.75
C SER A 177 11.52 3.07 17.59
N GLY A 178 11.26 3.89 18.62
CA GLY A 178 11.52 5.32 18.60
C GLY A 178 10.30 6.22 18.38
N GLY A 179 9.10 5.63 18.24
CA GLY A 179 7.85 6.37 18.12
C GLY A 179 7.34 6.89 19.46
N PHE A 180 8.08 7.79 20.10
CA PHE A 180 7.84 8.22 21.48
C PHE A 180 6.65 9.19 21.66
N THR A 181 6.04 9.64 20.57
CA THR A 181 4.84 10.49 20.58
C THR A 181 3.58 9.65 20.39
N PRO A 182 2.40 10.14 20.78
CA PRO A 182 1.14 9.42 20.56
C PRO A 182 0.91 9.05 19.09
N LEU A 183 0.40 7.83 18.88
CA LEU A 183 -0.13 7.37 17.60
C LEU A 183 -1.41 8.12 17.28
N ARG A 184 -1.67 8.46 16.01
CA ARG A 184 -2.88 9.17 15.59
C ARG A 184 -3.73 8.29 14.69
N VAL A 185 -4.93 7.98 15.15
CA VAL A 185 -5.90 7.16 14.43
C VAL A 185 -7.12 8.03 14.12
N TYR A 186 -7.48 8.09 12.85
CA TYR A 186 -8.64 8.79 12.32
C TYR A 186 -9.60 7.72 11.83
N GLY A 187 -10.82 7.69 12.35
CA GLY A 187 -11.77 6.66 11.94
C GLY A 187 -13.21 7.03 12.29
N PRO A 188 -14.18 6.32 11.70
CA PRO A 188 -15.58 6.63 11.89
C PRO A 188 -16.09 6.22 13.28
N SER A 189 -17.13 6.92 13.74
CA SER A 189 -18.06 6.37 14.72
C SER A 189 -18.92 5.29 14.08
N GLY A 190 -19.56 4.45 14.90
CA GLY A 190 -20.58 3.51 14.42
C GLY A 190 -22.00 4.05 14.64
N ARG A 191 -23.01 3.26 14.26
CA ARG A 191 -24.41 3.53 14.65
C ARG A 191 -24.58 3.68 16.17
N THR A 192 -23.79 2.95 16.95
CA THR A 192 -23.70 3.08 18.41
C THR A 192 -22.25 3.30 18.83
N PRO A 193 -21.98 3.84 20.02
CA PRO A 193 -20.62 4.04 20.51
C PRO A 193 -19.77 2.77 20.51
N GLU A 194 -20.36 1.61 20.79
CA GLU A 194 -19.67 0.29 20.84
C GLU A 194 -19.14 -0.17 19.48
N LEU A 195 -19.62 0.46 18.41
CA LEU A 195 -19.26 0.16 17.03
C LEU A 195 -18.32 1.21 16.43
N GLY A 196 -17.85 2.17 17.23
CA GLY A 196 -16.96 3.24 16.80
C GLY A 196 -15.48 2.96 17.02
N THR A 197 -14.64 3.72 16.33
CA THR A 197 -13.17 3.62 16.39
C THR A 197 -12.62 3.81 17.80
N LYS A 198 -13.20 4.70 18.63
CA LYS A 198 -12.77 4.86 20.03
C LYS A 198 -13.00 3.60 20.85
N HIS A 199 -14.13 2.93 20.64
CA HIS A 199 -14.45 1.69 21.35
C HIS A 199 -13.52 0.56 20.91
N LEU A 200 -13.26 0.44 19.60
CA LEU A 200 -12.25 -0.47 19.08
C LEU A 200 -10.89 -0.25 19.76
N VAL A 201 -10.36 0.99 19.73
CA VAL A 201 -9.03 1.28 20.28
C VAL A 201 -8.97 1.01 21.78
N LYS A 202 -10.01 1.37 22.54
CA LYS A 202 -10.09 1.08 23.97
C LYS A 202 -9.95 -0.42 24.24
N HIS A 203 -10.80 -1.24 23.63
CA HIS A 203 -10.80 -2.68 23.89
C HIS A 203 -9.63 -3.41 23.23
N MET A 204 -9.06 -2.86 22.16
CA MET A 204 -7.79 -3.32 21.60
C MET A 204 -6.64 -3.15 22.60
N LYS A 205 -6.56 -2.02 23.30
CA LYS A 205 -5.57 -1.81 24.38
C LYS A 205 -5.80 -2.77 25.55
N GLU A 206 -7.06 -3.04 25.92
CA GLU A 206 -7.39 -4.07 26.92
C GLU A 206 -6.94 -5.47 26.49
N MET A 207 -7.16 -5.83 25.22
CA MET A 207 -6.66 -7.08 24.63
C MET A 207 -5.13 -7.16 24.67
N CYS A 208 -4.44 -6.03 24.45
CA CYS A 208 -2.98 -5.95 24.43
C CYS A 208 -2.34 -5.68 25.81
N ARG A 209 -3.10 -5.78 26.91
CA ARG A 209 -2.68 -5.35 28.24
C ARG A 209 -1.34 -5.93 28.70
N TRP A 210 -1.11 -7.22 28.47
CA TRP A 210 0.15 -7.87 28.85
C TRP A 210 1.35 -7.25 28.12
N HIS A 211 1.19 -6.93 26.83
CA HIS A 211 2.23 -6.28 26.02
C HIS A 211 2.50 -4.87 26.55
N GLU A 212 1.46 -4.10 26.83
CA GLU A 212 1.63 -2.75 27.37
C GLU A 212 2.39 -2.74 28.69
N GLU A 213 2.01 -3.62 29.62
CA GLU A 213 2.72 -3.68 30.90
C GLU A 213 4.17 -4.15 30.72
N ASN A 214 4.41 -5.18 29.89
CA ASN A 214 5.76 -5.70 29.63
C ASN A 214 6.74 -4.62 29.16
N PHE A 215 6.29 -3.74 28.27
CA PHE A 215 7.10 -2.68 27.68
C PHE A 215 7.21 -1.43 28.57
N ASP A 216 6.61 -1.39 29.76
CA ASP A 216 6.90 -0.34 30.75
C ASP A 216 8.40 -0.30 31.14
N SER A 217 9.15 -1.38 30.84
CA SER A 217 10.60 -1.51 31.06
C SER A 217 11.44 -1.02 29.88
N CYS A 218 10.79 -0.62 28.80
CA CYS A 218 11.40 -0.09 27.59
C CYS A 218 11.24 1.45 27.52
N PRO A 219 12.12 2.16 26.79
CA PRO A 219 12.01 3.60 26.60
C PRO A 219 10.92 3.94 25.57
N ILE A 220 9.64 3.81 25.94
CA ILE A 220 8.50 3.97 25.01
C ILE A 220 7.90 5.39 24.97
N GLY A 221 8.20 6.23 25.96
CA GLY A 221 7.62 7.58 26.08
C GLY A 221 6.09 7.55 26.12
N ASP A 222 5.48 8.45 25.34
CA ASP A 222 4.02 8.53 25.14
C ASP A 222 3.56 7.66 23.96
N GLY A 223 4.41 6.78 23.43
CA GLY A 223 4.14 6.00 22.22
C GLY A 223 2.98 5.00 22.33
N PHE A 224 2.53 4.67 23.55
CA PHE A 224 1.33 3.85 23.80
C PHE A 224 0.04 4.65 23.87
N GLU A 225 0.14 5.98 23.89
CA GLU A 225 -1.04 6.81 23.75
C GLU A 225 -1.51 6.77 22.31
N ILE A 226 -2.80 6.53 22.12
CA ILE A 226 -3.45 6.54 20.81
C ILE A 226 -4.47 7.66 20.84
N GLN A 227 -4.17 8.73 20.11
CA GLN A 227 -5.08 9.84 19.89
C GLN A 227 -6.07 9.43 18.80
N VAL A 228 -7.32 9.21 19.20
CA VAL A 228 -8.40 8.84 18.28
C VAL A 228 -9.21 10.08 17.90
N THR A 229 -9.11 10.49 16.65
CA THR A 229 -10.06 11.41 16.01
C THR A 229 -11.20 10.58 15.44
N GLU A 230 -12.25 10.41 16.25
CA GLU A 230 -13.48 9.74 15.82
C GLU A 230 -14.44 10.77 15.25
N PHE A 231 -14.76 10.63 13.96
CA PHE A 231 -15.67 11.52 13.23
C PHE A 231 -17.06 10.89 13.06
N ASP A 232 -18.12 11.70 12.90
CA ASP A 232 -19.47 11.17 12.66
C ASP A 232 -19.53 10.55 11.26
N TRP A 233 -19.77 9.24 11.18
CA TRP A 233 -19.84 8.51 9.92
C TRP A 233 -20.89 9.05 8.93
N LYS A 234 -21.90 9.79 9.41
CA LYS A 234 -22.95 10.36 8.56
C LYS A 234 -22.56 11.66 7.87
N GLU A 235 -21.49 12.33 8.32
CA GLU A 235 -21.08 13.60 7.72
C GLU A 235 -20.70 13.40 6.26
N ARG A 236 -21.26 14.25 5.39
CA ARG A 236 -20.98 14.25 3.96
C ARG A 236 -19.94 15.33 3.69
N ASN A 237 -18.75 14.92 3.29
CA ASN A 237 -17.59 15.81 3.11
C ASN A 237 -17.07 16.43 4.42
N GLY A 238 -17.21 15.71 5.53
CA GLY A 238 -16.70 16.09 6.85
C GLY A 238 -15.17 16.17 6.84
N ILE A 239 -14.58 17.01 7.69
CA ILE A 239 -13.11 17.19 7.77
C ILE A 239 -12.60 16.40 8.97
N CYS A 240 -11.79 15.36 8.73
CA CYS A 240 -11.18 14.57 9.81
C CYS A 240 -9.70 14.94 10.05
N TYR A 241 -9.06 15.65 9.13
CA TYR A 241 -7.72 16.19 9.28
C TYR A 241 -7.58 17.52 8.54
N ASP A 242 -7.01 18.53 9.19
CA ASP A 242 -6.72 19.84 8.57
C ASP A 242 -5.47 20.42 9.24
N ASN A 243 -4.31 20.20 8.63
CA ASN A 243 -3.04 20.67 9.20
C ASN A 243 -1.94 20.81 8.14
N ASP A 244 -1.19 21.91 8.24
CA ASP A 244 -0.01 22.24 7.41
C ASP A 244 -0.29 22.09 5.89
N GLY A 245 -1.37 22.70 5.38
CA GLY A 245 -1.71 22.68 3.95
C GLY A 245 -2.19 21.32 3.41
N VAL A 246 -2.50 20.36 4.30
CA VAL A 246 -3.12 19.08 3.93
C VAL A 246 -4.44 18.93 4.64
N LYS A 247 -5.47 18.55 3.88
CA LYS A 247 -6.82 18.34 4.37
C LYS A 247 -7.30 16.96 3.98
N VAL A 248 -7.80 16.19 4.93
CA VAL A 248 -8.49 14.92 4.66
C VAL A 248 -9.96 15.08 5.00
N ARG A 249 -10.80 14.82 4.01
CA ARG A 249 -12.25 14.79 4.14
C ARG A 249 -12.78 13.37 4.03
N HIS A 250 -13.97 13.13 4.56
CA HIS A 250 -14.63 11.85 4.51
C HIS A 250 -16.13 11.94 4.19
N TRP A 251 -16.71 10.82 3.79
CA TRP A 251 -18.15 10.65 3.58
C TRP A 251 -18.57 9.20 3.81
N PRO A 252 -19.85 8.93 4.15
CA PRO A 252 -20.35 7.57 4.40
C PRO A 252 -20.29 6.69 3.15
N ARG A 253 -20.10 5.39 3.39
CA ARG A 253 -20.12 4.33 2.39
C ARG A 253 -21.16 3.27 2.72
N SER A 254 -21.76 2.69 1.69
CA SER A 254 -22.75 1.63 1.82
C SER A 254 -22.06 0.26 1.84
N HIS A 255 -21.63 -0.19 3.01
CA HIS A 255 -20.90 -1.44 3.17
C HIS A 255 -21.31 -2.19 4.44
N VAL A 256 -22.11 -3.26 4.30
CA VAL A 256 -22.59 -4.20 5.34
C VAL A 256 -23.35 -3.57 6.52
N LYS A 257 -22.72 -2.62 7.22
CA LYS A 257 -23.15 -1.99 8.46
C LYS A 257 -22.70 -0.52 8.51
N ASP A 258 -23.54 0.33 9.10
CA ASP A 258 -23.23 1.75 9.34
C ASP A 258 -21.89 1.94 10.05
N GLY A 259 -21.06 2.81 9.47
CA GLY A 259 -19.74 3.19 9.96
C GLY A 259 -18.74 3.35 8.82
N ALA A 260 -18.86 2.57 7.74
CA ALA A 260 -17.91 2.64 6.64
C ALA A 260 -17.85 4.02 5.99
N SER A 261 -16.62 4.46 5.68
CA SER A 261 -16.33 5.79 5.19
C SER A 261 -15.23 5.78 4.11
N ALA A 262 -15.35 6.72 3.18
CA ALA A 262 -14.34 7.03 2.19
C ALA A 262 -13.53 8.26 2.60
N PHE A 263 -12.39 8.49 1.93
CA PHE A 263 -11.52 9.62 2.16
C PHE A 263 -11.11 10.34 0.88
N ARG A 264 -10.93 11.66 1.00
CA ARG A 264 -10.19 12.49 0.04
C ARG A 264 -9.12 13.28 0.77
N LEU A 265 -7.87 13.11 0.36
CA LEU A 265 -6.75 13.96 0.76
C LEU A 265 -6.53 15.03 -0.32
N ASP A 266 -6.57 16.29 0.07
CA ASP A 266 -6.13 17.43 -0.75
C ASP A 266 -4.85 18.02 -0.14
N TRP A 267 -3.81 18.20 -0.97
CA TRP A 267 -2.55 18.84 -0.60
C TRP A 267 -2.40 20.14 -1.37
N GLU A 268 -2.57 21.25 -0.65
CA GLU A 268 -2.66 22.61 -1.22
C GLU A 268 -1.36 23.04 -1.89
N ASP A 269 -0.21 22.88 -1.23
CA ASP A 269 1.08 23.38 -1.73
C ASP A 269 1.47 22.81 -3.10
N ALA A 270 1.10 21.56 -3.38
CA ALA A 270 1.34 20.89 -4.65
C ALA A 270 0.12 20.92 -5.57
N GLY A 271 -1.05 21.32 -5.05
CA GLY A 271 -2.36 21.17 -5.68
C GLY A 271 -2.72 19.72 -6.01
N LEU A 272 -2.21 18.73 -5.27
CA LEU A 272 -2.41 17.31 -5.57
C LEU A 272 -3.49 16.71 -4.68
N SER A 273 -4.13 15.65 -5.16
CA SER A 273 -5.26 15.01 -4.48
C SER A 273 -5.27 13.49 -4.65
N PHE A 274 -5.73 12.81 -3.61
CA PHE A 274 -5.85 11.35 -3.54
C PHE A 274 -7.21 10.97 -2.95
N VAL A 275 -7.88 9.99 -3.55
CA VAL A 275 -9.15 9.45 -3.05
C VAL A 275 -9.00 7.96 -2.76
N TRP A 276 -9.54 7.53 -1.62
CA TRP A 276 -9.74 6.13 -1.27
C TRP A 276 -11.19 5.92 -0.85
N THR A 277 -11.94 5.08 -1.55
CA THR A 277 -13.36 4.91 -1.20
C THR A 277 -13.60 4.02 0.02
N GLY A 278 -12.62 3.21 0.42
CA GLY A 278 -12.91 2.07 1.29
C GLY A 278 -13.90 1.11 0.61
N ASP A 279 -14.42 0.19 1.40
CA ASP A 279 -15.39 -0.78 0.92
C ASP A 279 -16.78 -0.16 0.77
N GLY A 280 -17.58 -0.74 -0.11
CA GLY A 280 -18.98 -0.45 -0.30
C GLY A 280 -19.45 -0.55 -1.74
N ARG A 281 -20.77 -0.43 -1.89
CA ARG A 281 -21.44 -0.26 -3.18
C ARG A 281 -21.00 1.04 -3.87
N PRO A 282 -21.11 1.14 -5.21
CA PRO A 282 -20.91 2.40 -5.89
C PRO A 282 -21.94 3.43 -5.40
N ASP A 283 -21.49 4.66 -5.14
CA ASP A 283 -22.33 5.70 -4.55
C ASP A 283 -22.09 7.09 -5.16
N GLU A 284 -23.09 7.95 -5.03
CA GLU A 284 -23.08 9.31 -5.58
C GLU A 284 -22.10 10.26 -4.88
N LEU A 285 -21.84 10.08 -3.59
CA LEU A 285 -20.91 10.92 -2.83
C LEU A 285 -19.46 10.65 -3.24
N SER A 286 -19.10 9.40 -3.51
CA SER A 286 -17.78 9.07 -4.06
C SER A 286 -17.60 9.65 -5.46
N ALA A 287 -18.65 9.62 -6.28
CA ALA A 287 -18.67 10.28 -7.58
C ALA A 287 -18.58 11.81 -7.47
N GLU A 288 -19.23 12.42 -6.47
CA GLU A 288 -19.23 13.87 -6.24
C GLU A 288 -17.91 14.38 -5.65
N TYR A 289 -17.51 13.83 -4.51
CA TYR A 289 -16.36 14.29 -3.75
C TYR A 289 -15.03 13.83 -4.32
N GLY A 290 -15.02 12.78 -5.14
CA GLY A 290 -13.82 12.38 -5.88
C GLY A 290 -13.59 13.12 -7.18
N LYS A 291 -14.44 14.10 -7.55
CA LYS A 291 -14.29 14.87 -8.79
C LYS A 291 -12.90 15.49 -8.94
N GLY A 292 -12.29 15.25 -10.10
CA GLY A 292 -11.02 15.83 -10.52
C GLY A 292 -9.81 15.37 -9.71
N ALA A 293 -9.90 14.24 -8.99
CA ALA A 293 -8.78 13.73 -8.22
C ALA A 293 -7.58 13.37 -9.11
N ASP A 294 -6.35 13.52 -8.63
CA ASP A 294 -5.17 13.08 -9.38
C ASP A 294 -5.10 11.54 -9.42
N VAL A 295 -5.36 10.90 -8.28
CA VAL A 295 -5.51 9.44 -8.20
C VAL A 295 -6.76 9.11 -7.41
N PHE A 296 -7.67 8.36 -8.04
CA PHE A 296 -8.89 7.86 -7.41
C PHE A 296 -8.78 6.35 -7.26
N VAL A 297 -8.74 5.87 -6.03
CA VAL A 297 -8.69 4.46 -5.68
C VAL A 297 -10.04 4.01 -5.13
N THR A 298 -10.59 2.93 -5.67
CA THR A 298 -11.80 2.26 -5.16
C THR A 298 -11.54 0.79 -4.89
N GLU A 299 -12.33 0.19 -3.99
CA GLU A 299 -12.45 -1.26 -3.94
C GLU A 299 -12.96 -1.83 -5.27
N GLY A 300 -12.78 -3.13 -5.51
CA GLY A 300 -13.28 -3.74 -6.73
C GLY A 300 -13.43 -5.25 -6.68
N THR A 301 -14.53 -5.77 -7.21
CA THR A 301 -14.74 -7.20 -7.43
C THR A 301 -15.08 -7.52 -8.88
N ILE A 302 -14.61 -8.66 -9.37
CA ILE A 302 -14.93 -9.16 -10.70
C ILE A 302 -16.30 -9.84 -10.68
N ASP A 303 -17.14 -9.55 -11.67
CA ASP A 303 -18.42 -10.24 -11.83
C ASP A 303 -18.21 -11.61 -12.50
N THR A 304 -17.98 -12.65 -11.68
CA THR A 304 -17.81 -14.05 -12.16
C THR A 304 -18.55 -15.11 -11.32
N PRO A 305 -19.81 -14.91 -10.89
CA PRO A 305 -20.49 -15.81 -9.96
C PRO A 305 -20.59 -17.26 -10.47
N ALA A 306 -20.90 -17.46 -11.76
CA ALA A 306 -20.97 -18.79 -12.37
C ALA A 306 -19.61 -19.53 -12.37
N LEU A 307 -18.52 -18.82 -12.64
CA LEU A 307 -17.18 -19.40 -12.60
C LEU A 307 -16.76 -19.72 -11.16
N SER A 308 -17.06 -18.81 -10.23
CA SER A 308 -16.77 -19.02 -8.82
C SER A 308 -17.55 -20.21 -8.26
N ALA A 309 -18.76 -20.47 -8.75
CA ALA A 309 -19.52 -21.66 -8.41
C ALA A 309 -18.84 -22.96 -8.87
N LEU A 310 -18.28 -22.98 -10.09
CA LEU A 310 -17.47 -24.11 -10.57
C LEU A 310 -16.16 -24.28 -9.79
N LYS A 311 -15.53 -23.17 -9.39
CA LYS A 311 -14.21 -23.16 -8.73
C LYS A 311 -14.26 -23.56 -7.25
N VAL A 312 -15.24 -23.01 -6.52
CA VAL A 312 -15.34 -23.13 -5.06
C VAL A 312 -16.43 -24.12 -4.64
N GLY A 313 -17.34 -24.49 -5.55
CA GLY A 313 -18.46 -25.38 -5.27
C GLY A 313 -19.61 -24.71 -4.51
N SER A 314 -19.56 -23.38 -4.34
CA SER A 314 -20.65 -22.60 -3.74
C SER A 314 -21.70 -22.21 -4.79
N PRO A 315 -22.99 -22.09 -4.45
CA PRO A 315 -24.00 -21.58 -5.38
C PRO A 315 -23.65 -20.20 -5.93
N ALA A 316 -23.95 -19.93 -7.20
CA ALA A 316 -23.67 -18.64 -7.85
C ALA A 316 -24.40 -17.48 -7.15
N GLU A 317 -25.62 -17.75 -6.67
CA GLU A 317 -26.48 -16.82 -5.96
C GLU A 317 -25.85 -16.30 -4.66
N LEU A 318 -24.99 -17.10 -4.01
CA LEU A 318 -24.25 -16.65 -2.83
C LEU A 318 -23.21 -15.59 -3.21
N TRP A 319 -22.54 -15.76 -4.36
CA TRP A 319 -21.60 -14.76 -4.85
C TRP A 319 -22.29 -13.49 -5.31
N GLU A 320 -23.37 -13.63 -6.07
CA GLU A 320 -24.24 -12.52 -6.47
C GLU A 320 -24.69 -11.72 -5.24
N TYR A 321 -25.20 -12.39 -4.21
CA TYR A 321 -25.62 -11.75 -2.95
C TYR A 321 -24.50 -10.91 -2.31
N VAL A 322 -23.27 -11.41 -2.29
CA VAL A 322 -22.13 -10.71 -1.70
C VAL A 322 -21.75 -9.48 -2.53
N ILE A 323 -21.54 -9.65 -3.85
CA ILE A 323 -21.08 -8.56 -4.70
C ILE A 323 -22.16 -7.49 -4.93
N ASP A 324 -23.44 -7.89 -4.95
CA ASP A 324 -24.55 -7.00 -5.25
C ASP A 324 -25.02 -6.16 -4.07
N ILE A 325 -24.72 -6.57 -2.85
CA ILE A 325 -25.16 -5.84 -1.65
C ILE A 325 -24.01 -5.07 -1.01
N PHE A 326 -22.78 -5.58 -1.07
CA PHE A 326 -21.70 -5.08 -0.21
C PHE A 326 -20.52 -4.42 -0.93
N HIS A 327 -20.27 -4.71 -2.20
CA HIS A 327 -19.00 -4.36 -2.87
C HIS A 327 -19.16 -3.54 -4.14
N THR A 328 -18.08 -3.02 -4.73
CA THR A 328 -18.12 -2.33 -6.03
C THR A 328 -17.65 -3.29 -7.13
N MET A 329 -18.53 -3.64 -8.07
CA MET A 329 -18.12 -4.43 -9.23
C MET A 329 -17.22 -3.60 -10.16
N TYR A 330 -16.34 -4.24 -10.94
CA TYR A 330 -15.44 -3.53 -11.85
C TYR A 330 -16.16 -2.68 -12.91
N TYR A 331 -17.33 -3.10 -13.38
CA TYR A 331 -18.20 -2.25 -14.21
C TYR A 331 -18.55 -0.91 -13.53
N ALA A 332 -18.88 -0.99 -12.24
CA ALA A 332 -19.23 0.16 -11.43
C ALA A 332 -18.01 1.00 -11.04
N ALA A 333 -16.84 0.38 -10.84
CA ALA A 333 -15.59 1.12 -10.66
C ALA A 333 -15.28 1.99 -11.90
N GLY A 334 -15.40 1.43 -13.11
CA GLY A 334 -15.30 2.19 -14.36
C GLY A 334 -16.32 3.33 -14.44
N TYR A 335 -17.57 3.07 -14.02
CA TYR A 335 -18.61 4.10 -13.97
C TYR A 335 -18.27 5.22 -12.98
N LEU A 336 -17.77 4.90 -11.78
CA LEU A 336 -17.32 5.89 -10.80
C LEU A 336 -16.18 6.74 -11.35
N PHE A 337 -15.18 6.13 -12.00
CA PHE A 337 -14.10 6.88 -12.66
C PHE A 337 -14.65 7.82 -13.72
N LYS A 338 -15.64 7.38 -14.51
CA LYS A 338 -16.31 8.24 -15.49
C LYS A 338 -17.03 9.44 -14.84
N GLN A 339 -17.64 9.26 -13.68
CA GLN A 339 -18.30 10.38 -12.99
C GLN A 339 -17.30 11.33 -12.33
N ALA A 340 -16.25 10.78 -11.72
CA ALA A 340 -15.24 11.55 -10.98
C ALA A 340 -14.20 12.20 -11.90
N GLN A 341 -13.97 11.67 -13.11
CA GLN A 341 -12.95 12.14 -14.06
C GLN A 341 -11.56 12.34 -13.41
N PRO A 342 -10.98 11.32 -12.77
CA PRO A 342 -9.63 11.44 -12.22
C PRO A 342 -8.57 11.42 -13.32
N ARG A 343 -7.36 11.92 -13.03
CA ARG A 343 -6.21 11.71 -13.95
C ARG A 343 -5.85 10.23 -14.06
N MET A 344 -6.00 9.48 -12.96
CA MET A 344 -5.81 8.03 -12.93
C MET A 344 -6.82 7.37 -11.99
N GLY A 345 -7.54 6.37 -12.50
CA GLY A 345 -8.29 5.43 -11.66
C GLY A 345 -7.40 4.27 -11.20
N ALA A 346 -7.63 3.75 -10.01
CA ALA A 346 -7.00 2.52 -9.55
C ALA A 346 -7.98 1.67 -8.74
N ILE A 347 -7.79 0.35 -8.79
CA ILE A 347 -8.54 -0.61 -7.97
C ILE A 347 -7.60 -1.18 -6.91
N CYS A 348 -7.99 -1.05 -5.64
CA CYS A 348 -7.42 -1.76 -4.50
C CYS A 348 -8.50 -2.67 -3.91
N HIS A 349 -8.23 -3.44 -2.86
CA HIS A 349 -9.22 -4.33 -2.22
C HIS A 349 -9.93 -5.23 -3.24
N PHE A 350 -9.16 -6.12 -3.86
CA PHE A 350 -9.63 -7.09 -4.85
C PHE A 350 -8.87 -8.42 -4.74
N GLU A 351 -9.52 -9.51 -5.14
CA GLU A 351 -8.87 -10.82 -5.24
C GLU A 351 -8.11 -10.95 -6.56
N TRP A 352 -6.77 -11.02 -6.51
CA TRP A 352 -6.00 -11.31 -7.71
C TRP A 352 -6.23 -12.76 -8.15
N SER A 353 -7.01 -12.93 -9.21
CA SER A 353 -7.40 -14.24 -9.72
C SER A 353 -6.52 -14.76 -10.86
N GLY A 354 -5.29 -14.21 -10.98
CA GLY A 354 -4.30 -14.60 -11.98
C GLY A 354 -4.50 -13.93 -13.35
N ASP A 355 -3.51 -14.11 -14.22
CA ASP A 355 -3.46 -13.49 -15.55
C ASP A 355 -4.64 -13.90 -16.44
N GLN A 356 -5.25 -15.05 -16.17
CA GLN A 356 -6.39 -15.58 -16.93
C GLN A 356 -7.63 -14.70 -16.84
N LEU A 357 -7.88 -14.11 -15.66
CA LEU A 357 -9.03 -13.25 -15.42
C LEU A 357 -8.69 -11.75 -15.49
N ALA A 358 -7.40 -11.41 -15.64
CA ALA A 358 -6.97 -10.02 -15.75
C ALA A 358 -7.59 -9.32 -16.97
N ALA A 359 -7.64 -9.98 -18.12
CA ALA A 359 -8.24 -9.41 -19.33
C ALA A 359 -9.74 -9.10 -19.16
N GLU A 360 -10.49 -10.04 -18.57
CA GLU A 360 -11.92 -9.84 -18.27
C GLU A 360 -12.13 -8.74 -17.24
N SER A 361 -11.30 -8.72 -16.19
CA SER A 361 -11.32 -7.66 -15.18
C SER A 361 -11.15 -6.27 -15.81
N ILE A 362 -10.18 -6.15 -16.73
CA ILE A 362 -9.94 -4.92 -17.48
C ILE A 362 -11.16 -4.59 -18.36
N ALA A 363 -11.70 -5.57 -19.09
CA ALA A 363 -12.88 -5.36 -19.94
C ALA A 363 -14.08 -4.81 -19.16
N GLN A 364 -14.32 -5.29 -17.94
CA GLN A 364 -15.39 -4.77 -17.08
C GLN A 364 -15.18 -3.29 -16.73
N VAL A 365 -13.97 -2.89 -16.32
CA VAL A 365 -13.67 -1.46 -16.06
C VAL A 365 -13.82 -0.63 -17.33
N ARG A 366 -13.32 -1.14 -18.46
CA ARG A 366 -13.33 -0.46 -19.77
C ARG A 366 -14.73 -0.30 -20.36
N SER A 367 -15.76 -0.99 -19.86
CA SER A 367 -17.13 -0.77 -20.32
C SER A 367 -17.64 0.65 -20.04
N ASN A 368 -17.04 1.35 -19.07
CA ASN A 368 -17.41 2.70 -18.69
C ASN A 368 -16.23 3.69 -18.64
N TRP A 369 -14.97 3.23 -18.65
CA TRP A 369 -13.80 4.10 -18.46
C TRP A 369 -12.71 3.94 -19.51
N ASP A 370 -12.43 5.03 -20.23
CA ASP A 370 -11.36 5.08 -21.25
C ASP A 370 -10.05 5.68 -20.73
N GLY A 371 -10.08 6.37 -19.59
CA GLY A 371 -8.89 7.04 -19.03
C GLY A 371 -7.84 6.08 -18.47
N LEU A 372 -6.76 6.64 -17.90
CA LEU A 372 -5.69 5.84 -17.32
C LEU A 372 -6.23 5.02 -16.14
N PHE A 373 -5.88 3.73 -16.08
CA PHE A 373 -6.34 2.79 -15.07
C PHE A 373 -5.26 1.76 -14.72
N MET A 374 -5.24 1.31 -13.46
CA MET A 374 -4.44 0.15 -13.03
C MET A 374 -5.06 -0.62 -11.85
N PHE A 375 -4.58 -1.85 -11.65
CA PHE A 375 -4.71 -2.53 -10.37
C PHE A 375 -3.60 -2.10 -9.41
N GLY A 376 -3.99 -1.65 -8.22
CA GLY A 376 -3.13 -1.32 -7.10
C GLY A 376 -2.69 -2.57 -6.33
N MET A 377 -2.04 -3.51 -7.01
CA MET A 377 -1.42 -4.66 -6.35
C MET A 377 -0.37 -4.21 -5.33
N ASP A 378 -0.13 -5.06 -4.33
CA ASP A 378 0.92 -4.87 -3.33
C ASP A 378 2.25 -4.44 -3.95
N LEU A 379 2.90 -3.49 -3.28
CA LEU A 379 4.19 -2.88 -3.64
C LEU A 379 4.19 -2.10 -4.96
N ARG A 380 3.02 -1.88 -5.56
CA ARG A 380 2.88 -0.91 -6.64
C ARG A 380 3.05 0.51 -6.11
N VAL A 381 3.82 1.31 -6.83
CA VAL A 381 4.15 2.70 -6.49
C VAL A 381 3.71 3.62 -7.61
N ILE A 382 2.97 4.67 -7.27
CA ILE A 382 2.56 5.74 -8.17
C ILE A 382 3.21 7.03 -7.72
N ASN A 383 4.06 7.61 -8.56
CA ASN A 383 4.61 8.95 -8.40
C ASN A 383 3.73 9.95 -9.15
N VAL A 384 3.32 11.03 -8.47
CA VAL A 384 2.35 12.01 -8.96
C VAL A 384 2.92 13.42 -8.76
N THR A 385 2.96 14.18 -9.84
CA THR A 385 3.19 15.62 -9.86
C THR A 385 2.07 16.27 -10.67
N LYS A 386 2.02 17.60 -10.75
CA LYS A 386 1.06 18.28 -11.62
C LYS A 386 1.17 17.88 -13.10
N ASP A 387 2.40 17.63 -13.57
CA ASP A 387 2.68 17.41 -14.98
C ASP A 387 2.87 15.93 -15.35
N ALA A 388 3.05 15.06 -14.36
CA ALA A 388 3.38 13.66 -14.57
C ALA A 388 2.72 12.71 -13.57
N ILE A 389 2.27 11.55 -14.05
CA ILE A 389 1.95 10.35 -13.28
C ILE A 389 2.82 9.21 -13.82
N TRP A 390 3.43 8.46 -12.92
CA TRP A 390 4.27 7.32 -13.28
C TRP A 390 4.09 6.17 -12.29
N ALA A 391 3.76 4.99 -12.80
CA ALA A 391 3.58 3.79 -12.00
C ALA A 391 4.74 2.81 -12.22
N ARG A 392 5.18 2.17 -11.14
CA ARG A 392 6.26 1.16 -11.14
C ARG A 392 6.12 0.22 -9.95
N ASP A 393 6.87 -0.87 -9.96
CA ASP A 393 6.92 -1.81 -8.84
C ASP A 393 8.08 -1.50 -7.91
N ALA A 394 7.85 -1.61 -6.60
CA ALA A 394 8.92 -1.59 -5.62
C ALA A 394 9.63 -2.95 -5.56
N VAL A 395 10.96 -2.92 -5.56
CA VAL A 395 11.75 -4.12 -5.31
C VAL A 395 12.25 -4.10 -3.88
N ILE A 396 11.71 -5.03 -3.10
CA ILE A 396 12.01 -5.21 -1.69
C ILE A 396 12.91 -6.43 -1.45
N ASN A 397 13.58 -6.45 -0.31
CA ASN A 397 14.27 -7.65 0.16
C ASN A 397 13.27 -8.68 0.68
N GLN A 398 13.04 -9.76 -0.08
CA GLN A 398 12.14 -10.85 0.29
C GLN A 398 12.66 -11.68 1.49
N GLY A 399 13.98 -11.68 1.73
CA GLY A 399 14.64 -12.55 2.70
C GLY A 399 14.93 -11.91 4.06
N GLY A 400 14.56 -10.65 4.29
CA GLY A 400 14.87 -10.00 5.55
C GLY A 400 14.09 -8.72 5.82
N ALA A 401 13.40 -8.67 6.95
CA ALA A 401 12.97 -7.42 7.57
C ALA A 401 14.22 -6.70 8.11
N ALA A 402 14.89 -5.92 7.26
CA ALA A 402 15.88 -4.96 7.72
C ALA A 402 15.13 -3.66 8.04
N PRO A 403 14.88 -3.33 9.31
CA PRO A 403 14.28 -2.04 9.65
C PRO A 403 15.14 -0.91 9.09
N ALA A 404 14.50 0.22 8.78
CA ALA A 404 15.23 1.40 8.34
C ALA A 404 16.32 1.77 9.36
N SER A 405 17.49 2.16 8.87
CA SER A 405 18.59 2.63 9.73
C SER A 405 18.14 3.86 10.51
N MET A 406 18.25 3.81 11.84
CA MET A 406 17.83 4.91 12.72
C MET A 406 18.39 6.24 12.21
N ASP A 407 17.53 7.25 12.11
CA ASP A 407 17.89 8.60 11.71
C ASP A 407 17.37 9.59 12.76
N PRO A 408 18.23 10.45 13.32
CA PRO A 408 17.81 11.36 14.37
C PRO A 408 16.77 12.39 13.89
N ARG A 409 16.64 12.61 12.57
CA ARG A 409 15.64 13.50 12.00
C ARG A 409 14.20 12.99 12.18
N TRP A 410 14.01 11.72 12.56
CA TRP A 410 12.68 11.17 12.85
C TRP A 410 12.07 11.69 14.15
N PHE A 411 12.90 12.16 15.08
CA PHE A 411 12.46 12.68 16.38
C PHE A 411 12.07 14.16 16.35
N VAL A 412 12.15 14.81 15.19
CA VAL A 412 11.76 16.21 14.98
C VAL A 412 10.74 16.29 13.86
N LYS A 413 9.93 17.36 13.83
CA LYS A 413 9.01 17.55 12.71
C LYS A 413 9.80 17.78 11.41
N PRO A 414 9.29 17.33 10.26
CA PRO A 414 9.90 17.65 8.96
C PRO A 414 10.16 19.16 8.83
N GLY A 415 11.38 19.52 8.41
CA GLY A 415 11.80 20.92 8.25
C GLY A 415 12.33 21.62 9.52
N GLN A 416 12.23 21.01 10.70
CA GLN A 416 12.82 21.59 11.92
C GLN A 416 14.34 21.34 12.02
N LYS A 417 15.06 22.31 12.59
CA LYS A 417 16.50 22.17 12.91
C LYS A 417 16.69 21.04 13.94
N LEU A 418 17.73 20.23 13.74
CA LEU A 418 18.10 19.20 14.71
C LEU A 418 18.56 19.83 16.02
N PRO A 419 18.05 19.39 17.19
CA PRO A 419 18.52 19.86 18.49
C PRO A 419 19.99 19.44 18.72
N LYS A 420 20.61 20.01 19.77
CA LYS A 420 21.97 19.61 20.18
C LYS A 420 22.01 18.18 20.68
N GLU A 421 20.98 17.77 21.41
CA GLU A 421 20.84 16.46 22.02
C GLU A 421 19.40 15.98 21.92
N ILE A 422 19.22 14.66 21.82
CA ILE A 422 17.92 13.99 21.88
C ILE A 422 17.98 13.00 23.04
N LYS A 423 17.25 13.30 24.12
CA LYS A 423 17.15 12.42 25.28
C LYS A 423 16.04 11.40 25.05
N PHE A 424 16.37 10.13 25.18
CA PHE A 424 15.39 9.06 25.11
C PHE A 424 14.53 9.06 26.37
N PRO A 425 13.25 8.69 26.26
CA PRO A 425 12.38 8.58 27.43
C PRO A 425 12.92 7.55 28.41
N THR A 426 12.70 7.79 29.69
CA THR A 426 12.98 6.80 30.74
C THR A 426 11.87 5.76 30.74
N PRO A 427 12.20 4.45 30.91
CA PRO A 427 11.20 3.43 31.17
C PRO A 427 10.29 3.80 32.34
N ARG A 428 9.00 3.46 32.24
CA ARG A 428 7.98 3.78 33.26
C ARG A 428 8.16 2.97 34.54
N LYS A 429 8.61 1.72 34.40
CA LYS A 429 8.90 0.81 35.52
C LYS A 429 10.24 0.09 35.28
N PRO A 430 11.07 -0.09 36.31
CA PRO A 430 12.23 -0.95 36.20
C PRO A 430 11.80 -2.43 36.05
N ARG A 431 12.70 -3.26 35.52
CA ARG A 431 12.47 -4.69 35.31
C ARG A 431 12.07 -5.41 36.60
N GLU A 432 12.70 -5.04 37.70
CA GLU A 432 12.51 -5.58 39.06
C GLU A 432 11.05 -5.49 39.54
N VAL A 433 10.32 -4.47 39.09
CA VAL A 433 8.92 -4.24 39.48
C VAL A 433 7.96 -5.07 38.64
N GLN A 434 8.39 -5.52 37.45
CA GLN A 434 7.58 -6.32 36.54
C GLN A 434 7.84 -7.82 36.68
N GLN A 435 9.02 -8.19 37.18
CA GLN A 435 9.45 -9.57 37.23
C GLN A 435 9.84 -9.98 38.64
N GLU A 436 9.13 -10.99 39.15
CA GLU A 436 9.42 -11.63 40.43
C GLU A 436 10.87 -12.11 40.52
N GLN A 437 11.43 -12.11 41.74
CA GLN A 437 12.83 -12.47 41.96
C GLN A 437 13.14 -13.89 41.49
N PHE A 438 12.25 -14.86 41.74
CA PHE A 438 12.50 -16.26 41.36
C PHE A 438 12.73 -16.43 39.86
N LEU A 439 12.09 -15.62 38.99
CA LEU A 439 12.32 -15.68 37.55
C LEU A 439 13.71 -15.16 37.16
N ARG A 440 14.21 -14.16 37.90
CA ARG A 440 15.56 -13.61 37.70
C ARG A 440 16.63 -14.57 38.23
N ASP A 441 16.32 -15.33 39.28
CA ASP A 441 17.21 -16.36 39.81
C ASP A 441 17.38 -17.56 38.84
N LEU A 442 16.48 -17.74 37.86
CA LEU A 442 16.61 -18.75 36.80
C LEU A 442 17.60 -18.37 35.70
N GLU A 443 18.10 -17.13 35.66
CA GLU A 443 19.04 -16.70 34.64
C GLU A 443 20.39 -17.41 34.79
N ILE A 444 20.93 -17.91 33.67
CA ILE A 444 22.29 -18.49 33.64
C ILE A 444 23.29 -17.37 33.90
N ASP A 445 24.32 -17.61 34.74
CA ASP A 445 25.40 -16.65 34.95
C ASP A 445 26.00 -16.27 33.58
N PRO A 446 25.99 -14.97 33.21
CA PRO A 446 26.58 -14.48 31.97
C PRO A 446 27.99 -14.98 31.68
N LYS A 447 28.80 -15.21 32.71
CA LYS A 447 30.17 -15.73 32.54
C LYS A 447 30.23 -17.15 31.98
N LEU A 448 29.13 -17.90 32.05
CA LEU A 448 29.05 -19.26 31.52
C LEU A 448 28.79 -19.31 30.01
N TYR A 449 28.16 -18.27 29.45
CA TYR A 449 27.81 -18.24 28.02
C TYR A 449 28.50 -17.15 27.21
N TYR A 450 29.10 -16.14 27.84
CA TYR A 450 30.00 -15.21 27.14
C TYR A 450 31.41 -15.80 27.01
N PRO A 451 31.98 -15.88 25.81
CA PRO A 451 33.41 -16.10 25.66
C PRO A 451 34.20 -15.00 26.42
N PRO A 452 35.32 -15.33 27.09
CA PRO A 452 36.03 -14.38 27.95
C PRO A 452 36.49 -13.09 27.24
N ASP A 453 36.85 -13.19 25.96
CA ASP A 453 37.35 -12.11 25.12
C ASP A 453 36.25 -11.15 24.61
N VAL A 454 34.98 -11.55 24.73
CA VAL A 454 33.82 -10.71 24.38
C VAL A 454 32.90 -10.43 25.56
N TYR A 455 33.28 -10.85 26.77
CA TYR A 455 32.47 -10.60 27.96
C TYR A 455 32.31 -9.10 28.18
N ARG A 456 31.06 -8.65 28.18
CA ARG A 456 30.65 -7.35 28.70
C ARG A 456 29.73 -7.56 29.89
N LYS A 457 29.88 -6.74 30.92
CA LYS A 457 28.91 -6.73 32.03
C LYS A 457 27.50 -6.45 31.47
N PRO A 458 26.50 -7.30 31.73
CA PRO A 458 25.14 -7.02 31.29
C PRO A 458 24.61 -5.72 31.88
N VAL A 459 23.93 -4.94 31.05
CA VAL A 459 23.20 -3.73 31.46
C VAL A 459 21.86 -4.19 32.02
N GLN A 460 21.71 -4.13 33.34
CA GLN A 460 20.49 -4.57 34.04
C GLN A 460 19.55 -3.40 34.40
N THR A 461 20.08 -2.18 34.38
CA THR A 461 19.34 -0.95 34.68
C THR A 461 19.43 0.01 33.51
N TRP A 462 18.35 0.74 33.24
CA TRP A 462 18.34 1.76 32.18
C TRP A 462 19.47 2.78 32.38
N PRO A 463 20.42 2.92 31.43
CA PRO A 463 21.59 3.77 31.62
C PRO A 463 21.30 5.26 31.39
N GLY A 464 20.11 5.60 30.88
CA GLY A 464 19.83 6.93 30.34
C GLY A 464 20.53 7.11 28.99
N VAL A 465 19.76 7.15 27.90
CA VAL A 465 20.31 7.34 26.56
C VAL A 465 20.08 8.78 26.10
N THR A 466 21.16 9.44 25.70
CA THR A 466 21.13 10.77 25.06
C THR A 466 21.94 10.68 23.77
N LEU A 467 21.33 11.05 22.65
CA LEU A 467 21.98 11.06 21.35
C LEU A 467 22.47 12.46 21.00
N ASN A 468 23.65 12.54 20.41
CA ASN A 468 24.06 13.69 19.61
C ASN A 468 23.67 13.43 18.14
N PRO A 469 22.61 14.07 17.61
CA PRO A 469 22.11 13.79 16.28
C PRO A 469 23.11 14.17 15.18
N ARG A 470 24.00 15.13 15.42
CA ARG A 470 25.02 15.56 14.45
C ARG A 470 26.14 14.55 14.34
N GLU A 471 26.65 14.07 15.47
CA GLU A 471 27.66 13.01 15.49
C GLU A 471 27.15 11.73 14.81
N MET A 472 25.89 11.38 15.07
CA MET A 472 25.24 10.22 14.46
C MET A 472 25.12 10.34 12.93
N LEU A 473 24.78 11.52 12.41
CA LEU A 473 24.73 11.77 10.96
C LEU A 473 26.14 11.83 10.35
N LYS A 474 27.10 12.48 11.02
CA LYS A 474 28.50 12.56 10.60
C LYS A 474 29.14 11.17 10.51
N ALA A 475 28.88 10.29 11.47
CA ALA A 475 29.35 8.90 11.45
C ALA A 475 28.83 8.10 10.24
N ARG A 476 27.74 8.56 9.60
CA ARG A 476 27.17 7.99 8.38
C ARG A 476 27.57 8.75 7.11
N GLY A 477 28.49 9.71 7.20
CA GLY A 477 28.91 10.54 6.08
C GLY A 477 27.87 11.55 5.59
N ILE A 478 26.89 11.89 6.44
CA ILE A 478 25.86 12.88 6.12
C ILE A 478 26.28 14.20 6.76
N GLU A 479 26.68 15.18 5.93
CA GLU A 479 26.91 16.54 6.42
C GLU A 479 25.60 17.24 6.73
N VAL A 480 25.59 17.99 7.82
CA VAL A 480 24.46 18.81 8.24
C VAL A 480 24.99 20.23 8.29
N ASP A 481 24.49 21.10 7.41
CA ASP A 481 24.83 22.52 7.46
C ASP A 481 24.44 23.10 8.82
N ASP A 482 25.34 23.88 9.42
CA ASP A 482 25.10 24.54 10.71
C ASP A 482 24.00 25.60 10.63
N GLY A 483 23.63 26.02 9.41
CA GLY A 483 22.51 26.90 9.10
C GLY A 483 22.66 28.28 9.68
#